data_AF-H5TJL1-F1
#
_entry.id   AF-H5TJL1-F1
#
_cell.length_a   1.000
_cell.length_b   1.000
_cell.length_c   1.000
_cell.angle_alpha   90.00
_cell.angle_beta   90.00
_cell.angle_gamma   90.00
#
_symmetry.space_group_name_H-M   'P 1'
#
loop_
_entity.id
_entity.type
_entity.pdbx_description
1 polymer ?
#
loop_
_entity_poly.entity_id
_entity_poly.type
_entity_poly.pdbx_seq_one_letter_code
_entity_poly.pdbx_strand_id
1 'polypeptide(L)'
;MTAGTGLPGKHEQLSDPGIDGDQFALGNQVLLGGAIEFGIDQCTRQMATRLAQLGIPAQVNLRPVGTHSWGYWQDDLHQTWPSIARDIGA
;
A
#
# COMPACT_ATOMS: atom_id res chain seq x y z
N MET A 1 9.40 2.87 -0.41
CA MET A 1 8.38 2.67 0.64
C MET A 1 7.04 3.05 0.06
N THR A 2 6.00 2.26 0.27
CA THR A 2 4.66 2.52 -0.28
C THR A 2 3.63 2.44 0.83
N ALA A 3 2.59 3.28 0.79
CA ALA A 3 1.46 3.25 1.70
C ALA A 3 0.21 3.86 1.05
N GLY A 4 -0.97 3.38 1.44
CA GLY A 4 -2.27 4.01 1.18
C GLY A 4 -2.78 4.75 2.41
N THR A 5 -3.92 5.44 2.30
CA THR A 5 -4.52 6.21 3.41
C THR A 5 -5.40 5.39 4.35
N GLY A 6 -5.70 4.14 4.01
CA GLY A 6 -6.76 3.34 4.63
C GLY A 6 -8.15 3.56 4.03
N LEU A 7 -8.31 4.53 3.12
CA LEU A 7 -9.58 4.73 2.42
C LEU A 7 -9.79 3.64 1.35
N PRO A 8 -11.01 3.13 1.18
CA PRO A 8 -11.33 2.20 0.11
C PRO A 8 -10.92 2.73 -1.26
N GLY A 9 -10.35 1.86 -2.09
CA GLY A 9 -9.99 2.13 -3.47
C GLY A 9 -10.35 0.96 -4.39
N LYS A 10 -9.55 0.74 -5.43
CA LYS A 10 -9.88 -0.22 -6.50
C LYS A 10 -9.93 -1.68 -6.05
N HIS A 11 -9.34 -2.04 -4.91
CA HIS A 11 -9.38 -3.42 -4.39
C HIS A 11 -10.48 -3.66 -3.35
N GLU A 12 -11.25 -2.63 -3.00
CA GLU A 12 -12.41 -2.73 -2.11
C GLU A 12 -13.69 -2.88 -2.93
N GLN A 13 -13.75 -3.94 -3.74
CA GLN A 13 -14.89 -4.24 -4.61
C GLN A 13 -15.25 -5.72 -4.46
N LEU A 14 -16.55 -6.06 -4.53
CA LEU A 14 -17.00 -7.46 -4.45
C LEU A 14 -16.44 -8.32 -5.59
N SER A 15 -16.19 -7.72 -6.74
CA SER A 15 -15.61 -8.40 -7.90
C SER A 15 -14.09 -8.49 -7.87
N ASP A 16 -13.43 -7.96 -6.83
CA ASP A 16 -11.97 -8.07 -6.71
C ASP A 16 -11.58 -9.55 -6.50
N PRO A 17 -10.54 -10.06 -7.18
CA PRO A 17 -10.12 -11.45 -7.04
C PRO A 17 -9.78 -11.87 -5.60
N GLY A 18 -9.34 -10.93 -4.74
CA GLY A 18 -9.06 -11.21 -3.33
C GLY A 18 -10.30 -11.27 -2.44
N ILE A 19 -11.46 -10.82 -2.95
CA ILE A 19 -12.74 -10.80 -2.24
C ILE A 19 -13.67 -11.91 -2.75
N ASP A 20 -13.66 -12.20 -4.06
CA ASP A 20 -14.40 -13.30 -4.70
C ASP A 20 -15.90 -13.34 -4.33
N GLY A 21 -16.54 -12.17 -4.29
CA GLY A 21 -17.96 -12.02 -3.94
C GLY A 21 -18.29 -12.16 -2.46
N ASP A 22 -17.31 -12.43 -1.59
CA ASP A 22 -17.53 -12.54 -0.14
C ASP A 22 -17.69 -11.16 0.51
N GLN A 23 -18.93 -10.86 0.90
CA GLN A 23 -19.29 -9.60 1.57
C GLN A 23 -18.63 -9.44 2.94
N PHE A 24 -18.39 -10.55 3.66
CA PHE A 24 -17.71 -10.52 4.94
C PHE A 24 -16.23 -10.22 4.75
N ALA A 25 -15.58 -10.84 3.77
CA ALA A 25 -14.20 -10.54 3.41
C ALA A 25 -14.04 -9.06 3.01
N LEU A 26 -14.96 -8.53 2.19
CA LEU A 26 -14.96 -7.12 1.80
C LEU A 26 -15.10 -6.19 3.00
N GLY A 27 -16.08 -6.47 3.88
CA GLY A 27 -16.31 -5.68 5.09
C GLY A 27 -15.08 -5.69 6.01
N ASN A 28 -14.47 -6.86 6.20
CA ASN A 28 -13.24 -7.00 6.97
C ASN A 28 -12.07 -6.20 6.35
N GLN A 29 -11.88 -6.28 5.03
CA GLN A 29 -10.82 -5.54 4.35
C GLN A 29 -11.00 -4.02 4.44
N VAL A 30 -12.23 -3.53 4.24
CA VAL A 30 -12.55 -2.11 4.37
C VAL A 30 -12.31 -1.61 5.79
N LEU A 31 -12.77 -2.35 6.81
CA LEU A 31 -12.71 -1.89 8.20
C LEU A 31 -11.34 -2.16 8.84
N LEU A 32 -10.94 -3.43 8.93
CA LEU A 32 -9.69 -3.82 9.57
C LEU A 32 -8.49 -3.46 8.71
N GLY A 33 -8.57 -3.75 7.40
CA GLY A 33 -7.50 -3.39 6.46
C GLY A 33 -7.33 -1.87 6.33
N GLY A 34 -8.44 -1.11 6.33
CA GLY A 34 -8.40 0.35 6.33
C GLY A 34 -7.75 0.92 7.61
N ALA A 35 -8.12 0.41 8.77
CA ALA A 35 -7.56 0.87 10.06
C ALA A 35 -6.06 0.58 10.19
N ILE A 36 -5.61 -0.60 9.74
CA ILE A 36 -4.19 -0.96 9.71
C ILE A 36 -3.43 0.01 8.80
N GLU A 37 -3.90 0.19 7.56
CA GLU A 37 -3.20 0.99 6.57
C GLU A 37 -3.15 2.47 6.96
N PHE A 38 -4.17 2.99 7.64
CA PHE A 38 -4.12 4.33 8.23
C PHE A 38 -2.93 4.49 9.19
N GLY A 39 -2.69 3.51 10.06
CA GLY A 39 -1.52 3.51 10.94
C GLY A 39 -0.20 3.45 10.16
N ILE A 40 -0.15 2.62 9.11
CA ILE A 40 1.03 2.48 8.24
C ILE A 40 1.32 3.77 7.46
N ASP A 41 0.31 4.51 6.98
CA ASP A 41 0.47 5.82 6.34
C ASP A 41 1.20 6.79 7.27
N GLN A 42 0.76 6.88 8.53
CA GLN A 42 1.37 7.78 9.51
C GLN A 42 2.83 7.41 9.76
N CYS A 43 3.13 6.11 9.97
CA CYS A 43 4.50 5.64 10.14
C CYS A 43 5.38 5.92 8.91
N THR A 44 4.84 5.70 7.71
CA THR A 44 5.56 5.91 6.45
C THR A 44 5.87 7.38 6.21
N ARG A 45 4.92 8.29 6.50
CA ARG A 45 5.14 9.74 6.43
C ARG A 45 6.19 10.22 7.43
N GLN A 46 6.17 9.69 8.65
CA GLN A 46 7.18 10.01 9.66
C GLN A 46 8.57 9.55 9.21
N MET A 47 8.69 8.33 8.69
CA MET A 47 9.94 7.81 8.14
C MET A 47 10.44 8.66 6.95
N ALA A 48 9.55 8.97 5.99
CA ALA A 48 9.88 9.81 4.83
C ALA A 48 10.37 11.21 5.26
N THR A 49 9.70 11.81 6.23
CA THR A 49 10.11 13.09 6.82
C THR A 49 11.50 12.99 7.45
N ARG A 50 11.77 11.93 8.21
CA ARG A 50 13.06 11.74 8.86
C ARG A 50 14.20 11.52 7.86
N LEU A 51 13.97 10.74 6.80
CA LEU A 51 14.95 10.53 5.73
C LEU A 51 15.28 11.85 5.01
N ALA A 52 14.26 12.66 4.71
CA ALA A 52 14.44 13.98 4.10
C ALA A 52 15.27 14.92 4.99
N GLN A 53 14.99 14.96 6.30
CA GLN A 53 15.79 15.75 7.27
C GLN A 53 17.27 15.32 7.33
N LEU A 54 17.54 14.04 7.11
CA LEU A 54 18.90 13.48 7.10
C LEU A 54 19.60 13.59 5.74
N GLY A 55 18.93 14.12 4.72
CA GLY A 55 19.47 14.18 3.36
C GLY A 55 19.62 12.81 2.69
N ILE A 56 18.86 11.80 3.14
CA ILE A 56 18.90 10.45 2.57
C ILE A 56 17.82 10.35 1.48
N PRO A 57 18.19 10.17 0.20
CA PRO A 57 17.21 10.02 -0.87
C PRO A 57 16.46 8.70 -0.71
N ALA A 58 15.13 8.75 -0.83
CA ALA A 58 14.27 7.59 -0.79
C ALA A 58 13.12 7.73 -1.80
N GLN A 59 12.76 6.62 -2.44
CA GLN A 59 11.54 6.55 -3.25
C GLN A 59 10.36 6.23 -2.34
N VAL A 60 9.39 7.14 -2.27
CA VAL A 60 8.20 7.01 -1.44
C VAL A 60 6.95 7.20 -2.30
N ASN A 61 6.05 6.22 -2.29
CA ASN A 61 4.75 6.27 -2.97
C ASN A 61 3.63 6.33 -1.92
N LEU A 62 3.03 7.51 -1.75
CA LEU A 62 1.89 7.71 -0.86
C LEU A 62 0.63 7.84 -1.71
N ARG A 63 -0.16 6.76 -1.80
CA ARG A 63 -1.41 6.74 -2.55
C ARG A 63 -2.51 7.48 -1.78
N PRO A 64 -3.43 8.18 -2.47
CA PRO A 64 -4.54 8.85 -1.81
C PRO A 64 -5.62 7.88 -1.28
N VAL A 65 -5.59 6.62 -1.74
CA VAL A 65 -6.48 5.53 -1.35
C VAL A 65 -5.69 4.22 -1.23
N GLY A 66 -6.29 3.25 -0.55
CA GLY A 66 -5.80 1.88 -0.42
C GLY A 66 -5.88 1.38 1.00
N THR A 67 -6.14 0.08 1.15
CA THR A 67 -6.20 -0.62 2.44
C THR A 67 -5.06 -1.63 2.55
N HIS A 68 -4.95 -2.27 3.71
CA HIS A 68 -3.97 -3.31 3.96
C HIS A 68 -4.41 -4.65 3.32
N SER A 69 -4.36 -4.72 1.98
CA SER A 69 -4.84 -5.87 1.21
C SER A 69 -3.90 -6.27 0.09
N TRP A 70 -3.98 -7.55 -0.32
CA TRP A 70 -3.05 -8.17 -1.27
C TRP A 70 -3.02 -7.50 -2.64
N GLY A 71 -4.15 -6.97 -3.12
CA GLY A 71 -4.20 -6.27 -4.41
C GLY A 71 -3.23 -5.09 -4.48
N TYR A 72 -3.20 -4.24 -3.44
CA TYR A 72 -2.27 -3.12 -3.38
C TYR A 72 -0.81 -3.57 -3.25
N TRP A 73 -0.56 -4.65 -2.49
CA TRP A 73 0.78 -5.24 -2.40
C TRP A 73 1.28 -5.75 -3.76
N GLN A 74 0.41 -6.39 -4.54
CA GLN A 74 0.74 -6.86 -5.88
C GLN A 74 1.02 -5.71 -6.85
N ASP A 75 0.20 -4.65 -6.82
CA ASP A 75 0.45 -3.44 -7.60
C ASP A 75 1.82 -2.84 -7.29
N ASP A 76 2.11 -2.65 -6.01
CA ASP A 76 3.36 -2.06 -5.53
C ASP A 76 4.56 -2.90 -5.91
N LEU A 77 4.42 -4.23 -5.87
CA LEU A 77 5.45 -5.15 -6.32
C LEU A 77 5.74 -4.95 -7.81
N HIS A 78 4.72 -4.94 -8.67
CA HIS A 78 4.90 -4.71 -10.10
C HIS A 78 5.50 -3.33 -10.40
N GLN A 79 5.09 -2.30 -9.67
CA GLN A 79 5.62 -0.95 -9.83
C GLN A 79 7.09 -0.85 -9.39
N THR A 80 7.46 -1.52 -8.30
CA THR A 80 8.80 -1.40 -7.68
C THR A 80 9.81 -2.35 -8.31
N TRP A 81 9.36 -3.48 -8.87
CA TRP A 81 10.22 -4.53 -9.42
C TRP A 81 11.27 -4.04 -10.42
N PRO A 82 10.98 -3.15 -11.40
CA PRO A 82 12.01 -2.67 -12.33
C PRO A 82 13.19 -1.98 -11.65
N SER A 83 12.96 -1.26 -10.54
CA SER A 83 14.04 -0.67 -9.76
C SER A 83 14.85 -1.74 -9.03
N ILE A 84 14.17 -2.69 -8.40
CA ILE A 84 14.81 -3.79 -7.67
C ILE A 84 15.67 -4.62 -8.64
N ALA A 85 15.11 -5.02 -9.78
CA ALA A 85 15.80 -5.81 -10.80
C ALA A 85 17.09 -5.14 -11.29
N ARG A 86 17.02 -3.83 -11.59
CA ARG A 86 18.20 -3.03 -11.96
C ARG A 86 19.26 -3.06 -10.86
N ASP A 87 18.86 -2.88 -9.61
CA ASP A 87 19.80 -2.75 -8.48
C ASP A 87 20.44 -4.09 -8.09
N ILE A 88 19.80 -5.22 -8.41
CA ILE A 88 20.34 -6.58 -8.17
C ILE A 88 20.95 -7.24 -9.43
N GLY A 89 20.87 -6.60 -10.60
CA GLY A 89 21.41 -7.12 -11.86
C GLY A 89 20.61 -8.29 -12.46
N ALA A 90 19.29 -8.32 -12.26
CA ALA A 90 18.38 -9.32 -12.83
C ALA A 90 17.81 -8.92 -14.20
#